data_AF-A0A5J4R0W8-F1
#
_entry.id   AF-A0A5J4R0W8-F1
#
_cell.length_a   1.000
_cell.length_b   1.000
_cell.length_c   1.000
_cell.angle_alpha   90.00
_cell.angle_beta   90.00
_cell.angle_gamma   90.00
#
_symmetry.space_group_name_H-M   'P 1'
#
loop_
_entity.id
_entity.type
_entity.pdbx_description
1 polymer ?
#
loop_
_entity_poly.entity_id
_entity_poly.type
_entity_poly.pdbx_seq_one_letter_code
_entity_poly.pdbx_strand_id
1 'polypeptide(L)'
;MKRRILYAGLIVSVVVITAMVGGYTTWNTLNPVNTCAQCHEVSPSHATWSQSAHAKVRCIDCHGTALSHGAYSLHEKTSMMWTHFTGDKRNSDIRLTEAQMLDVVAKCASCHQAEHAGWMESGHAATYQDIFMDKEHNRMEKPYADCFRCHGMFYEGDLHTLMSLEGEADDWHIHDKTQAPRPSITCLSCHKIHTPNPVSRRWISTDSIPLPDRAPHTALYIRADKMHLRADHLTPVQMVHGDTIIRAATDPVTLLCQQCHAPNATHQVGSEDDRTPTGDFERWSCISCHSNHSMRTSTLYDPIKKRNGVENPHRQ
;
A
#
# COMPACT_ATOMS: atom_id res chain seq x y z
N MET A 1 24.95 57.29 0.03
CA MET A 1 23.99 56.63 -0.88
C MET A 1 24.08 55.10 -0.86
N LYS A 2 25.25 54.47 -1.08
CA LYS A 2 25.39 52.99 -1.11
C LYS A 2 24.77 52.25 0.09
N ARG A 3 25.00 52.74 1.32
CA ARG A 3 24.41 52.17 2.54
C ARG A 3 22.87 52.19 2.55
N ARG A 4 22.25 53.30 2.11
CA ARG A 4 20.77 53.43 2.05
C ARG A 4 20.15 52.52 0.99
N ILE A 5 20.83 52.34 -0.14
CA ILE A 5 20.41 51.40 -1.20
C ILE A 5 20.51 49.96 -0.70
N LEU A 6 21.60 49.61 0.01
CA LEU A 6 21.76 48.28 0.63
C LEU A 6 20.70 48.02 1.70
N TYR A 7 20.40 48.99 2.56
CA TYR A 7 19.33 48.84 3.57
C TYR A 7 17.94 48.71 2.94
N ALA A 8 17.64 49.51 1.90
CA ALA A 8 16.38 49.41 1.18
C ALA A 8 16.25 48.04 0.49
N GLY A 9 17.32 47.55 -0.16
CA GLY A 9 17.35 46.22 -0.77
C GLY A 9 17.12 45.11 0.26
N LEU A 10 17.81 45.17 1.41
CA LEU A 10 17.63 44.23 2.51
C LEU A 10 16.18 44.20 3.01
N ILE A 11 15.58 45.37 3.24
CA ILE A 11 14.18 45.48 3.72
C ILE A 11 13.23 44.86 2.69
N VAL A 12 13.40 45.15 1.40
CA VAL A 12 12.57 44.56 0.34
C VAL A 12 12.73 43.03 0.32
N SER A 13 13.96 42.53 0.38
CA SER A 13 14.21 41.08 0.43
C SER A 13 13.54 40.41 1.64
N VAL A 14 13.66 41.02 2.82
CA VAL A 14 13.01 40.49 4.04
C VAL A 14 11.49 40.47 3.90
N VAL A 15 10.89 41.54 3.36
CA VAL A 15 9.43 41.62 3.14
C VAL A 15 8.98 40.54 2.14
N VAL A 16 9.69 40.37 1.02
CA VAL A 16 9.36 39.36 0.01
C VAL A 16 9.48 37.95 0.59
N ILE A 17 10.58 37.64 1.29
CA ILE A 17 10.78 36.33 1.91
C ILE A 17 9.69 36.05 2.95
N THR A 18 9.36 37.04 3.79
CA THR A 18 8.31 36.91 4.80
C THR A 18 6.95 36.65 4.15
N ALA A 19 6.63 37.37 3.06
CA ALA A 19 5.39 37.16 2.32
C ALA A 19 5.34 35.76 1.66
N MET A 20 6.45 35.30 1.07
CA MET A 20 6.54 33.96 0.47
C MET A 20 6.40 32.86 1.52
N VAL A 21 7.11 32.96 2.65
CA VAL A 21 7.03 31.99 3.75
C VAL A 21 5.63 32.00 4.36
N GLY A 22 5.04 33.17 4.60
CA GLY A 22 3.68 33.32 5.10
C GLY A 22 2.64 32.74 4.14
N GLY A 23 2.73 33.05 2.85
CA GLY A 23 1.86 32.51 1.81
C GLY A 23 1.98 30.98 1.68
N TYR A 24 3.20 30.46 1.66
CA TYR A 24 3.45 29.01 1.62
C TYR A 24 2.90 28.29 2.85
N THR A 25 3.16 28.82 4.05
CA THR A 25 2.64 28.23 5.30
C THR A 25 1.12 28.24 5.31
N THR A 26 0.51 29.34 4.88
CA THR A 26 -0.94 29.48 4.76
C THR A 26 -1.48 28.44 3.76
N TRP A 27 -0.92 28.36 2.56
CA TRP A 27 -1.30 27.37 1.55
C TRP A 27 -1.31 25.93 2.09
N ASN A 28 -0.28 25.54 2.84
CA ASN A 28 -0.19 24.18 3.38
C ASN A 28 -1.10 23.91 4.59
N THR A 29 -1.78 24.92 5.14
CA THR A 29 -2.69 24.78 6.29
C THR A 29 -4.15 24.98 5.93
N LEU A 30 -4.45 25.57 4.78
CA LEU A 30 -5.81 25.79 4.30
C LEU A 30 -6.52 24.48 3.96
N ASN A 31 -7.86 24.54 4.01
CA ASN A 31 -8.70 23.46 3.53
C ASN A 31 -8.36 23.13 2.05
N PRO A 32 -8.20 21.85 1.66
CA PRO A 32 -7.85 21.46 0.29
C PRO A 32 -8.75 22.03 -0.81
N VAL A 33 -10.03 22.31 -0.51
CA VAL A 33 -10.98 23.00 -1.41
C VAL A 33 -10.47 24.38 -1.86
N ASN A 34 -9.69 25.05 -1.00
CA ASN A 34 -9.12 26.36 -1.27
C ASN A 34 -7.69 26.30 -1.82
N THR A 35 -7.15 25.10 -2.06
CA THR A 35 -5.76 24.90 -2.50
C THR A 35 -5.68 23.83 -3.59
N CYS A 36 -5.24 22.62 -3.27
CA CYS A 36 -4.95 21.55 -4.22
C CYS A 36 -6.18 21.16 -5.06
N ALA A 37 -7.38 21.17 -4.48
CA ALA A 37 -8.61 20.78 -5.18
C ALA A 37 -9.14 21.84 -6.16
N GLN A 38 -8.48 23.00 -6.27
CA GLN A 38 -8.77 23.97 -7.33
C GLN A 38 -8.24 23.53 -8.70
N CYS A 39 -7.27 22.61 -8.74
CA CYS A 39 -6.78 22.02 -9.98
C CYS A 39 -7.73 20.92 -10.45
N HIS A 40 -8.17 20.95 -11.72
CA HIS A 40 -9.15 19.98 -12.24
C HIS A 40 -8.57 18.57 -12.33
N GLU A 41 -7.24 18.44 -12.38
CA GLU A 41 -6.52 17.19 -12.38
C GLU A 41 -6.50 16.54 -11.00
N VAL A 42 -6.63 17.33 -9.92
CA VAL A 42 -6.56 16.85 -8.52
C VAL A 42 -7.95 16.76 -7.89
N SER A 43 -8.90 17.58 -8.33
CA SER A 43 -10.27 17.64 -7.79
C SER A 43 -10.97 16.27 -7.70
N PRO A 44 -10.88 15.35 -8.69
CA PRO A 44 -11.46 14.02 -8.57
C PRO A 44 -10.84 13.17 -7.44
N SER A 45 -9.53 13.26 -7.23
CA SER A 45 -8.84 12.61 -6.11
C SER A 45 -9.25 13.21 -4.76
N HIS A 46 -9.45 14.53 -4.69
CA HIS A 46 -10.01 15.16 -3.50
C HIS A 46 -11.46 14.70 -3.22
N ALA A 47 -12.30 14.57 -4.25
CA ALA A 47 -13.69 14.13 -4.10
C ALA A 47 -13.81 12.70 -3.55
N THR A 48 -12.85 11.82 -3.89
CA THR A 48 -12.78 10.46 -3.33
C THR A 48 -12.17 10.46 -1.92
N TRP A 49 -11.13 11.24 -1.69
CA TRP A 49 -10.53 11.43 -0.36
C TRP A 49 -11.53 11.98 0.67
N SER A 50 -12.35 12.97 0.30
CA SER A 50 -13.31 13.63 1.20
C SER A 50 -14.43 12.71 1.70
N GLN A 51 -14.60 11.56 1.03
CA GLN A 51 -15.54 10.50 1.41
C GLN A 51 -14.85 9.31 2.09
N SER A 52 -13.53 9.35 2.25
CA SER A 52 -12.74 8.24 2.81
C SER A 52 -12.65 8.29 4.33
N ALA A 53 -12.12 7.22 4.92
CA ALA A 53 -11.77 7.19 6.34
C ALA A 53 -10.74 8.28 6.72
N HIS A 54 -9.96 8.78 5.75
CA HIS A 54 -8.92 9.78 5.94
C HIS A 54 -9.37 11.20 5.58
N ALA A 55 -10.67 11.46 5.39
CA ALA A 55 -11.23 12.76 5.00
C ALA A 55 -10.91 13.93 5.98
N LYS A 56 -10.36 13.63 7.16
CA LYS A 56 -9.93 14.61 8.16
C LYS A 56 -8.41 14.71 8.32
N VAL A 57 -7.63 13.96 7.55
CA VAL A 57 -6.16 14.00 7.52
C VAL A 57 -5.72 14.88 6.36
N ARG A 58 -4.80 15.83 6.58
CA ARG A 58 -4.42 16.77 5.50
C ARG A 58 -3.68 16.02 4.40
N CYS A 59 -3.88 16.42 3.14
CA CYS A 59 -3.21 15.78 2.01
C CYS A 59 -1.68 15.75 2.17
N ILE A 60 -1.10 16.81 2.73
CA ILE A 60 0.34 16.95 2.94
C ILE A 60 0.90 16.00 4.02
N ASP A 61 0.06 15.53 4.93
CA ASP A 61 0.49 14.58 5.97
C ASP A 61 0.81 13.21 5.34
N CYS A 62 0.29 12.93 4.14
CA CYS A 62 0.67 11.76 3.33
C CYS A 62 1.58 12.16 2.15
N HIS A 63 1.16 13.09 1.30
CA HIS A 63 1.85 13.44 0.05
C HIS A 63 3.04 14.40 0.22
N GLY A 64 3.20 15.00 1.40
CA GLY A 64 4.24 16.00 1.64
C GLY A 64 3.95 17.34 0.98
N THR A 65 4.95 18.20 0.99
CA THR A 65 4.93 19.56 0.45
C THR A 65 6.08 19.74 -0.52
N ALA A 66 6.15 20.89 -1.20
CA ALA A 66 7.27 21.24 -2.07
C ALA A 66 8.64 21.26 -1.36
N LEU A 67 8.67 21.22 -0.03
CA LEU A 67 9.90 21.26 0.76
C LEU A 67 10.19 19.95 1.52
N SER A 68 9.34 18.92 1.37
CA SER A 68 9.49 17.67 2.13
C SER A 68 10.79 16.92 1.85
N HIS A 69 11.26 16.89 0.60
CA HIS A 69 12.51 16.23 0.21
C HIS A 69 13.45 17.16 -0.57
N GLY A 70 13.50 18.44 -0.15
CA GLY A 70 14.40 19.44 -0.74
C GLY A 70 14.15 19.67 -2.23
N ALA A 71 15.23 19.66 -3.03
CA ALA A 71 15.18 19.97 -4.45
C ALA A 71 14.26 19.04 -5.27
N TYR A 72 14.14 17.76 -4.86
CA TYR A 72 13.29 16.80 -5.55
C TYR A 72 11.80 17.17 -5.45
N SER A 73 11.29 17.38 -4.22
CA SER A 73 9.89 17.80 -4.02
C SER A 73 9.60 19.16 -4.64
N LEU A 74 10.57 20.08 -4.62
CA LEU A 74 10.40 21.38 -5.25
C LEU A 74 10.29 21.25 -6.78
N HIS A 75 11.18 20.46 -7.39
CA HIS A 75 11.14 20.15 -8.81
C HIS A 75 9.82 19.47 -9.20
N GLU A 76 9.35 18.49 -8.44
CA GLU A 76 8.08 17.81 -8.69
C GLU A 76 6.89 18.77 -8.65
N LYS A 77 6.74 19.58 -7.59
CA LYS A 77 5.62 20.54 -7.49
C LYS A 77 5.67 21.65 -8.54
N THR A 78 6.87 22.14 -8.89
CA THR A 78 7.03 23.12 -9.97
C THR A 78 6.73 22.51 -11.34
N SER A 79 7.12 21.25 -11.58
CA SER A 79 6.79 20.50 -12.80
C SER A 79 5.29 20.24 -12.94
N MET A 80 4.58 19.97 -11.83
CA MET A 80 3.11 19.86 -11.84
C MET A 80 2.48 21.18 -12.30
N MET A 81 2.93 22.32 -11.74
CA MET A 81 2.42 23.65 -12.10
C MET A 81 2.71 23.98 -13.57
N TRP A 82 3.92 23.69 -14.04
CA TRP A 82 4.27 23.87 -15.46
C TRP A 82 3.34 23.04 -16.35
N THR A 83 3.19 21.76 -16.02
CA THR A 83 2.37 20.82 -16.80
C THR A 83 0.90 21.22 -16.82
N HIS A 84 0.37 21.78 -15.73
CA HIS A 84 -0.99 22.32 -15.67
C HIS A 84 -1.23 23.42 -16.71
N PHE A 85 -0.25 24.31 -16.93
CA PHE A 85 -0.38 25.42 -17.89
C PHE A 85 0.00 25.06 -19.33
N THR A 86 0.87 24.07 -19.53
CA THR A 86 1.40 23.75 -20.87
C THR A 86 0.92 22.43 -21.44
N GLY A 87 0.31 21.56 -20.63
CA GLY A 87 -0.09 20.22 -21.00
C GLY A 87 -1.60 20.00 -20.96
N ASP A 88 -2.04 18.89 -21.58
CA ASP A 88 -3.39 18.34 -21.43
C ASP A 88 -3.31 17.08 -20.56
N LYS A 89 -3.16 17.26 -19.24
CA LYS A 89 -3.15 16.15 -18.28
C LYS A 89 -4.50 15.99 -17.63
N ARG A 90 -4.93 14.75 -17.49
CA ARG A 90 -6.16 14.38 -16.79
C ARG A 90 -5.81 13.73 -15.45
N ASN A 91 -6.79 13.65 -14.56
CA ASN A 91 -6.63 12.92 -13.29
C ASN A 91 -6.15 11.47 -13.49
N SER A 92 -6.61 10.79 -14.55
CA SER A 92 -6.21 9.42 -14.90
C SER A 92 -4.72 9.27 -15.27
N ASP A 93 -4.06 10.37 -15.61
CA ASP A 93 -2.64 10.39 -15.96
C ASP A 93 -1.76 10.61 -14.73
N ILE A 94 -2.34 11.04 -13.61
CA ILE A 94 -1.63 11.28 -12.36
C ILE A 94 -1.50 9.97 -11.61
N ARG A 95 -0.25 9.53 -11.45
CA ARG A 95 0.12 8.34 -10.68
C ARG A 95 1.34 8.66 -9.83
N LEU A 96 1.43 7.98 -8.69
CA LEU A 96 2.65 8.01 -7.89
C LEU A 96 3.70 7.13 -8.57
N THR A 97 4.91 7.65 -8.70
CA THR A 97 6.12 6.84 -8.93
C THR A 97 6.35 5.91 -7.75
N GLU A 98 7.21 4.90 -7.92
CA GLU A 98 7.54 3.98 -6.83
C GLU A 98 8.12 4.75 -5.62
N ALA A 99 9.02 5.70 -5.87
CA ALA A 99 9.62 6.53 -4.84
C ALA A 99 8.57 7.34 -4.07
N GLN A 100 7.64 7.98 -4.77
CA GLN A 100 6.55 8.73 -4.12
C GLN A 100 5.59 7.81 -3.34
N MET A 101 5.35 6.59 -3.84
CA MET A 101 4.56 5.59 -3.15
C MET A 101 5.24 5.18 -1.83
N LEU A 102 6.55 4.93 -1.86
CA LEU A 102 7.34 4.62 -0.66
C LEU A 102 7.35 5.77 0.34
N ASP A 103 7.45 7.03 -0.12
CA ASP A 103 7.34 8.20 0.74
C ASP A 103 5.97 8.28 1.44
N VAL A 104 4.88 7.91 0.74
CA VAL A 104 3.55 7.84 1.35
C VAL A 104 3.44 6.70 2.35
N VAL A 105 3.93 5.50 2.00
CA VAL A 105 3.93 4.32 2.89
C VAL A 105 4.72 4.58 4.17
N ALA A 106 5.86 5.25 4.08
CA ALA A 106 6.66 5.62 5.25
C ALA A 106 5.88 6.50 6.24
N LYS A 107 4.93 7.32 5.76
CA LYS A 107 4.09 8.15 6.62
C LYS A 107 2.91 7.41 7.22
N CYS A 108 2.51 6.26 6.70
CA CYS A 108 1.50 5.43 7.36
C CYS A 108 1.93 5.10 8.80
N ALA A 109 3.22 4.83 9.01
CA ALA A 109 3.79 4.49 10.31
C ALA A 109 3.69 5.60 11.36
N SER A 110 3.47 6.87 10.99
CA SER A 110 3.31 7.94 11.99
C SER A 110 2.04 7.78 12.81
N CYS A 111 1.01 7.15 12.23
CA CYS A 111 -0.29 6.91 12.87
C CYS A 111 -0.57 5.41 13.08
N HIS A 112 -0.13 4.54 12.18
CA HIS A 112 -0.35 3.08 12.18
C HIS A 112 0.90 2.32 12.66
N GLN A 113 1.36 2.65 13.87
CA GLN A 113 2.63 2.16 14.41
C GLN A 113 2.59 0.63 14.65
N ALA A 114 1.47 0.13 15.17
CA ALA A 114 1.30 -1.30 15.48
C ALA A 114 1.19 -2.15 14.21
N GLU A 115 0.43 -1.68 13.21
CA GLU A 115 0.31 -2.35 11.92
C GLU A 115 1.65 -2.35 11.17
N HIS A 116 2.37 -1.22 11.19
CA HIS A 116 3.71 -1.13 10.59
C HIS A 116 4.71 -2.05 11.28
N ALA A 117 4.73 -2.10 12.62
CA ALA A 117 5.59 -3.03 13.36
C ALA A 117 5.26 -4.49 13.03
N GLY A 118 3.97 -4.84 12.95
CA GLY A 118 3.54 -6.16 12.49
C GLY A 118 4.03 -6.48 11.09
N TRP A 119 3.86 -5.55 10.14
CA TRP A 119 4.33 -5.71 8.76
C TRP A 119 5.85 -5.93 8.69
N MET A 120 6.64 -5.11 9.41
CA MET A 120 8.10 -5.24 9.49
C MET A 120 8.56 -6.59 10.06
N GLU A 121 7.78 -7.19 10.96
CA GLU A 121 8.06 -8.53 11.53
C GLU A 121 7.61 -9.69 10.63
N SER A 122 6.93 -9.40 9.52
CA SER A 122 6.37 -10.40 8.60
C SER A 122 7.22 -10.56 7.35
N GLY A 123 7.00 -11.65 6.61
CA GLY A 123 7.60 -11.86 5.28
C GLY A 123 7.15 -10.83 4.23
N HIS A 124 6.10 -10.06 4.46
CA HIS A 124 5.68 -9.01 3.53
C HIS A 124 6.65 -7.82 3.48
N ALA A 125 7.46 -7.61 4.52
CA ALA A 125 8.51 -6.59 4.49
C ALA A 125 9.77 -7.03 3.73
N ALA A 126 9.78 -8.24 3.15
CA ALA A 126 10.87 -8.73 2.31
C ALA A 126 11.19 -7.74 1.18
N THR A 127 12.48 -7.50 0.99
CA THR A 127 13.00 -6.57 0.00
C THR A 127 13.16 -7.22 -1.37
N TYR A 128 13.41 -6.42 -2.40
CA TYR A 128 13.78 -6.96 -3.71
C TYR A 128 15.03 -7.83 -3.64
N GLN A 129 15.97 -7.50 -2.76
CA GLN A 129 17.13 -8.35 -2.52
C GLN A 129 16.72 -9.70 -1.92
N ASP A 130 15.87 -9.71 -0.88
CA ASP A 130 15.48 -10.96 -0.22
C ASP A 130 14.75 -11.91 -1.17
N ILE A 131 13.92 -11.37 -2.08
CA ILE A 131 13.17 -12.17 -3.04
C ILE A 131 14.01 -12.57 -4.25
N PHE A 132 14.61 -11.59 -4.94
CA PHE A 132 15.19 -11.86 -6.25
C PHE A 132 16.67 -12.25 -6.21
N MET A 133 17.36 -12.06 -5.09
CA MET A 133 18.76 -12.50 -4.92
C MET A 133 18.87 -13.82 -4.15
N ASP A 134 17.76 -14.52 -3.91
CA ASP A 134 17.77 -15.86 -3.30
C ASP A 134 18.35 -16.88 -4.29
N LYS A 135 19.61 -17.26 -4.06
CA LYS A 135 20.33 -18.24 -4.89
C LYS A 135 19.78 -19.65 -4.79
N GLU A 136 19.11 -20.02 -3.70
CA GLU A 136 18.49 -21.34 -3.58
C GLU A 136 17.24 -21.39 -4.45
N HIS A 137 16.37 -20.38 -4.33
CA HIS A 137 15.19 -20.26 -5.17
C HIS A 137 15.54 -20.10 -6.65
N ASN A 138 16.49 -19.22 -6.99
CA ASN A 138 16.87 -18.91 -8.37
C ASN A 138 17.46 -20.11 -9.14
N ARG A 139 17.97 -21.14 -8.43
CA ARG A 139 18.42 -22.40 -9.06
C ARG A 139 17.26 -23.34 -9.38
N MET A 140 16.10 -23.16 -8.72
CA MET A 140 14.89 -23.93 -8.97
C MET A 140 14.01 -23.27 -10.03
N GLU A 141 13.82 -21.96 -9.94
CA GLU A 141 12.99 -21.18 -10.84
C GLU A 141 13.71 -19.88 -11.22
N LYS A 142 13.84 -19.62 -12.52
CA LYS A 142 14.41 -18.37 -13.00
C LYS A 142 13.37 -17.26 -12.81
N PRO A 143 13.70 -16.11 -12.19
CA PRO A 143 12.78 -14.98 -12.12
C PRO A 143 12.21 -14.63 -13.50
N TYR A 144 10.91 -14.34 -13.55
CA TYR A 144 10.19 -13.97 -14.76
C TYR A 144 9.15 -12.87 -14.47
N ALA A 145 8.51 -12.35 -15.51
CA ALA A 145 7.69 -11.14 -15.40
C ALA A 145 6.54 -11.24 -14.38
N ASP A 146 5.93 -12.42 -14.21
CA ASP A 146 4.79 -12.57 -13.29
C ASP A 146 5.21 -12.54 -11.82
N CYS A 147 6.50 -12.71 -11.50
CA CYS A 147 6.99 -12.48 -10.14
C CYS A 147 6.64 -11.05 -9.68
N PHE A 148 6.58 -10.08 -10.59
CA PHE A 148 6.19 -8.69 -10.29
C PHE A 148 4.71 -8.49 -10.02
N ARG A 149 3.85 -9.50 -10.27
CA ARG A 149 2.45 -9.45 -9.85
C ARG A 149 2.32 -9.27 -8.35
N CYS A 150 3.26 -9.81 -7.58
CA CYS A 150 3.28 -9.74 -6.12
C CYS A 150 4.57 -9.10 -5.58
N HIS A 151 5.74 -9.45 -6.11
CA HIS A 151 7.04 -9.05 -5.54
C HIS A 151 7.65 -7.80 -6.18
N GLY A 152 6.93 -7.12 -7.07
CA GLY A 152 7.40 -5.94 -7.80
C GLY A 152 6.26 -5.01 -8.19
N MET A 153 5.19 -5.00 -7.38
CA MET A 153 3.90 -4.40 -7.74
C MET A 153 4.02 -2.93 -8.15
N PHE A 154 4.90 -2.18 -7.51
CA PHE A 154 5.11 -0.76 -7.77
C PHE A 154 6.39 -0.44 -8.55
N TYR A 155 7.21 -1.44 -8.87
CA TYR A 155 8.42 -1.23 -9.66
C TYR A 155 8.04 -0.75 -11.07
N GLU A 156 8.61 0.38 -11.49
CA GLU A 156 8.21 1.07 -12.72
C GLU A 156 8.78 0.45 -14.00
N GLY A 157 9.85 -0.34 -13.88
CA GLY A 157 10.52 -1.01 -15.00
C GLY A 157 10.04 -2.44 -15.24
N ASP A 158 10.87 -3.26 -15.88
CA ASP A 158 10.65 -4.70 -16.05
C ASP A 158 11.77 -5.51 -15.39
N LEU A 159 11.67 -6.83 -15.45
CA LEU A 159 12.63 -7.68 -14.76
C LEU A 159 14.07 -7.49 -15.25
N HIS A 160 14.26 -7.22 -16.54
CA HIS A 160 15.58 -6.96 -17.13
C HIS A 160 16.11 -5.56 -16.78
N THR A 161 15.24 -4.60 -16.46
CA THR A 161 15.71 -3.32 -15.92
C THR A 161 16.01 -3.39 -14.42
N LEU A 162 15.38 -4.31 -13.69
CA LEU A 162 15.68 -4.53 -12.27
C LEU A 162 16.99 -5.31 -12.11
N MET A 163 17.17 -6.37 -12.89
CA MET A 163 18.23 -7.36 -12.67
C MET A 163 18.89 -7.88 -13.93
N SER A 164 20.18 -8.17 -13.79
CA SER A 164 20.92 -9.01 -14.71
C SER A 164 20.49 -10.46 -14.51
N LEU A 165 20.11 -11.11 -15.61
CA LEU A 165 19.75 -12.53 -15.66
C LEU A 165 20.61 -13.30 -16.69
N GLU A 166 21.82 -12.80 -16.92
CA GLU A 166 22.84 -13.38 -17.80
C GLU A 166 23.69 -14.40 -17.03
N GLY A 167 24.07 -15.50 -17.69
CA GLY A 167 24.84 -16.56 -17.04
C GLY A 167 23.98 -17.42 -16.09
N GLU A 168 24.65 -18.00 -15.09
CA GLU A 168 24.02 -18.89 -14.11
C GLU A 168 23.38 -18.11 -12.96
N ALA A 169 22.48 -18.75 -12.23
CA ALA A 169 21.74 -18.14 -11.11
C ALA A 169 22.65 -17.44 -10.06
N ASP A 170 23.89 -17.89 -9.93
CA ASP A 170 24.87 -17.33 -8.99
C ASP A 170 25.46 -15.99 -9.42
N ASP A 171 25.37 -15.64 -10.70
CA ASP A 171 25.90 -14.42 -11.32
C ASP A 171 24.84 -13.29 -11.42
N TRP A 172 23.56 -13.66 -11.27
CA TRP A 172 22.45 -12.72 -11.36
C TRP A 172 22.49 -11.69 -10.23
N HIS A 173 22.17 -10.44 -10.57
CA HIS A 173 22.23 -9.34 -9.62
C HIS A 173 21.30 -8.18 -9.97
N ILE A 174 20.80 -7.49 -8.94
CA ILE A 174 20.09 -6.21 -9.11
C ILE A 174 21.06 -5.16 -9.67
N HIS A 175 20.69 -4.51 -10.78
CA HIS A 175 21.52 -3.52 -11.47
C HIS A 175 21.79 -2.28 -10.61
N ASP A 176 20.71 -1.68 -10.10
CA ASP A 176 20.77 -0.51 -9.23
C ASP A 176 20.68 -0.94 -7.77
N LYS A 177 21.82 -0.89 -7.06
CA LYS A 177 21.90 -1.27 -5.64
C LYS A 177 20.98 -0.45 -4.73
N THR A 178 20.49 0.71 -5.17
CA THR A 178 19.52 1.51 -4.39
C THR A 178 18.10 0.94 -4.45
N GLN A 179 17.82 0.02 -5.39
CA GLN A 179 16.57 -0.75 -5.47
C GLN A 179 16.56 -1.94 -4.53
N ALA A 180 17.72 -2.57 -4.32
CA ALA A 180 17.87 -3.79 -3.53
C ALA A 180 17.14 -3.76 -2.16
N PRO A 181 17.25 -2.70 -1.33
CA PRO A 181 16.60 -2.68 -0.02
C PRO A 181 15.11 -2.27 -0.06
N ARG A 182 14.52 -2.03 -1.23
CA ARG A 182 13.11 -1.59 -1.33
C ARG A 182 12.17 -2.76 -1.03
N PRO A 183 11.07 -2.53 -0.30
CA PRO A 183 10.10 -3.57 0.04
C PRO A 183 9.33 -4.04 -1.20
N SER A 184 9.14 -5.36 -1.30
CA SER A 184 8.41 -5.99 -2.40
C SER A 184 6.90 -5.82 -2.28
N ILE A 185 6.37 -5.92 -1.05
CA ILE A 185 4.94 -5.78 -0.72
C ILE A 185 4.78 -4.66 0.32
N THR A 186 4.18 -3.55 -0.08
CA THR A 186 3.91 -2.41 0.82
C THR A 186 2.46 -2.37 1.32
N CYS A 187 2.15 -1.49 2.27
CA CYS A 187 0.77 -1.27 2.74
C CYS A 187 -0.21 -0.98 1.60
N LEU A 188 0.24 -0.25 0.57
CA LEU A 188 -0.59 0.08 -0.59
C LEU A 188 -0.80 -1.08 -1.56
N SER A 189 -0.11 -2.21 -1.38
CA SER A 189 -0.41 -3.45 -2.12
C SER A 189 -1.79 -4.00 -1.76
N CYS A 190 -2.19 -3.78 -0.50
CA CYS A 190 -3.40 -4.32 0.12
C CYS A 190 -4.43 -3.24 0.51
N HIS A 191 -4.04 -1.96 0.53
CA HIS A 191 -4.91 -0.85 0.93
C HIS A 191 -5.04 0.21 -0.15
N LYS A 192 -6.28 0.69 -0.34
CA LYS A 192 -6.60 1.88 -1.14
C LYS A 192 -7.11 2.99 -0.23
N ILE A 193 -6.33 4.06 -0.10
CA ILE A 193 -6.59 5.16 0.85
C ILE A 193 -7.78 6.03 0.42
N HIS A 194 -7.84 6.40 -0.86
CA HIS A 194 -8.93 7.21 -1.43
C HIS A 194 -10.12 6.32 -1.85
N THR A 195 -10.71 5.64 -0.87
CA THR A 195 -11.90 4.81 -1.07
C THR A 195 -13.06 5.39 -0.27
N PRO A 196 -14.25 5.59 -0.87
CA PRO A 196 -15.44 5.97 -0.12
C PRO A 196 -15.71 4.98 1.01
N ASN A 197 -15.91 5.51 2.21
CA ASN A 197 -16.30 4.75 3.39
C ASN A 197 -17.60 5.35 3.95
N PRO A 198 -18.76 5.07 3.32
CA PRO A 198 -20.02 5.63 3.78
C PRO A 198 -20.31 5.11 5.19
N VAL A 199 -20.23 6.00 6.16
CA VAL A 199 -20.69 5.71 7.52
C VAL A 199 -22.20 5.59 7.46
N SER A 200 -22.74 4.36 7.46
CA SER A 200 -24.18 4.18 7.56
C SER A 200 -24.64 4.68 8.94
N ARG A 201 -25.24 5.87 8.97
CA ARG A 201 -25.92 6.40 10.18
C ARG A 201 -27.33 5.82 10.29
N ARG A 202 -27.48 4.50 10.13
CA ARG A 202 -28.71 3.82 10.55
C ARG A 202 -28.52 3.39 12.01
N TRP A 203 -29.10 4.16 12.93
CA TRP A 203 -29.47 3.65 14.23
C TRP A 203 -30.49 2.53 14.00
N ILE A 204 -30.13 1.28 14.30
CA ILE A 204 -31.00 0.12 14.15
C ILE A 204 -31.54 -0.23 15.54
N SER A 205 -32.87 -0.33 15.64
CA SER A 205 -33.58 -0.87 16.81
C SER A 205 -33.15 -2.32 17.07
N THR A 206 -33.17 -2.69 18.34
CA THR A 206 -32.53 -3.86 18.99
C THR A 206 -32.75 -5.27 18.43
N ASP A 207 -33.51 -5.51 17.36
CA ASP A 207 -33.97 -6.86 16.99
C ASP A 207 -33.58 -7.35 15.58
N SER A 208 -32.59 -6.75 14.93
CA SER A 208 -31.94 -7.37 13.77
C SER A 208 -30.59 -6.72 13.54
N ILE A 209 -29.54 -7.52 13.37
CA ILE A 209 -28.20 -7.03 13.00
C ILE A 209 -28.03 -7.23 11.49
N PRO A 210 -28.36 -6.25 10.62
CA PRO A 210 -27.63 -6.10 9.38
C PRO A 210 -26.23 -5.58 9.74
N LEU A 211 -25.18 -6.35 9.48
CA LEU A 211 -23.85 -5.77 9.40
C LEU A 211 -23.92 -4.63 8.38
N PRO A 212 -23.41 -3.43 8.70
CA PRO A 212 -23.41 -2.35 7.73
C PRO A 212 -22.60 -2.80 6.52
N ASP A 213 -23.16 -2.54 5.33
CA ASP A 213 -22.56 -2.74 4.01
C ASP A 213 -21.36 -1.78 3.83
N ARG A 214 -20.34 -1.93 4.68
CA ARG A 214 -19.10 -1.18 4.59
C ARG A 214 -18.25 -1.85 3.54
N ALA A 215 -17.93 -1.12 2.48
CA ALA A 215 -16.91 -1.52 1.52
C ALA A 215 -15.65 -1.95 2.30
N PRO A 216 -15.01 -3.07 1.93
CA PRO A 216 -13.84 -3.55 2.62
C PRO A 216 -12.74 -2.48 2.59
N HIS A 217 -11.99 -2.36 3.68
CA HIS A 217 -10.83 -1.48 3.75
C HIS A 217 -9.62 -2.00 2.94
N THR A 218 -9.78 -3.18 2.32
CA THR A 218 -8.77 -3.92 1.59
C THR A 218 -9.03 -3.90 0.08
N ALA A 219 -7.95 -3.87 -0.68
CA ALA A 219 -7.93 -3.86 -2.14
C ALA A 219 -6.60 -4.43 -2.64
N LEU A 220 -6.60 -5.14 -3.77
CA LEU A 220 -5.37 -5.57 -4.42
C LEU A 220 -4.91 -4.48 -5.40
N TYR A 221 -3.66 -4.05 -5.30
CA TYR A 221 -3.05 -3.26 -6.37
C TYR A 221 -2.72 -4.15 -7.58
N ILE A 222 -3.21 -3.80 -8.75
CA ILE A 222 -2.92 -4.51 -10.00
C ILE A 222 -1.90 -3.69 -10.76
N ARG A 223 -0.67 -4.20 -10.83
CA ARG A 223 0.45 -3.55 -11.52
C ARG A 223 0.16 -3.23 -12.99
N ALA A 224 -0.43 -4.19 -13.72
CA ALA A 224 -0.70 -4.06 -15.16
C ALA A 224 -1.57 -2.83 -15.48
N ASP A 225 -2.60 -2.61 -14.66
CA ASP A 225 -3.55 -1.51 -14.84
C ASP A 225 -3.21 -0.28 -13.99
N LYS A 226 -2.22 -0.43 -13.09
CA LYS A 226 -1.83 0.55 -12.07
C LYS A 226 -3.02 1.06 -11.27
N MET A 227 -3.89 0.16 -10.83
CA MET A 227 -5.12 0.46 -10.10
C MET A 227 -5.37 -0.51 -8.95
N HIS A 228 -6.19 -0.08 -7.99
CA HIS A 228 -6.67 -0.94 -6.91
C HIS A 228 -8.04 -1.54 -7.23
N LEU A 229 -8.12 -2.87 -7.19
CA LEU A 229 -9.37 -3.63 -7.22
C LEU A 229 -9.82 -3.92 -5.79
N ARG A 230 -11.08 -3.64 -5.46
CA ARG A 230 -11.62 -3.94 -4.12
C ARG A 230 -11.58 -5.44 -3.85
N ALA A 231 -11.26 -5.81 -2.63
CA ALA A 231 -11.04 -7.21 -2.29
C ALA A 231 -12.32 -8.08 -2.38
N ASP A 232 -13.50 -7.49 -2.19
CA ASP A 232 -14.79 -8.17 -2.36
C ASP A 232 -15.22 -8.38 -3.81
N HIS A 233 -14.47 -7.83 -4.77
CA HIS A 233 -14.67 -8.05 -6.20
C HIS A 233 -13.65 -9.03 -6.79
N LEU A 234 -12.74 -9.56 -5.97
CA LEU A 234 -11.75 -10.53 -6.42
C LEU A 234 -12.40 -11.90 -6.64
N THR A 235 -11.94 -12.60 -7.67
CA THR A 235 -12.43 -13.94 -7.97
C THR A 235 -11.85 -14.94 -6.95
N PRO A 236 -12.69 -15.76 -6.29
CA PRO A 236 -12.20 -16.83 -5.44
C PRO A 236 -11.37 -17.84 -6.24
N VAL A 237 -10.25 -18.27 -5.68
CA VAL A 237 -9.46 -19.36 -6.25
C VAL A 237 -10.14 -20.68 -5.89
N GLN A 238 -10.52 -21.48 -6.89
CA GLN A 238 -10.99 -22.84 -6.63
C GLN A 238 -9.78 -23.70 -6.26
N MET A 239 -9.87 -24.41 -5.13
CA MET A 239 -8.77 -25.23 -4.62
C MET A 239 -9.26 -26.65 -4.34
N VAL A 240 -8.36 -27.61 -4.48
CA VAL A 240 -8.64 -29.04 -4.30
C VAL A 240 -7.69 -29.68 -3.29
N HIS A 241 -8.17 -30.69 -2.58
CA HIS A 241 -7.37 -31.58 -1.76
C HIS A 241 -7.57 -33.00 -2.29
N GLY A 242 -6.64 -33.43 -3.15
CA GLY A 242 -6.81 -34.66 -3.93
C GLY A 242 -7.92 -34.42 -4.94
N ASP A 243 -8.94 -35.27 -4.94
CA ASP A 243 -10.07 -35.14 -5.86
C ASP A 243 -11.23 -34.30 -5.31
N THR A 244 -11.08 -33.72 -4.10
CA THR A 244 -12.16 -33.01 -3.41
C THR A 244 -11.97 -31.50 -3.50
N ILE A 245 -12.99 -30.78 -3.96
CA ILE A 245 -13.01 -29.31 -3.95
C ILE A 245 -13.15 -28.81 -2.51
N ILE A 246 -12.21 -27.96 -2.10
CA ILE A 246 -12.21 -27.31 -0.79
C ILE A 246 -13.14 -26.09 -0.81
N ARG A 247 -13.92 -25.95 0.27
CA ARG A 247 -14.80 -24.78 0.45
C ARG A 247 -14.07 -23.70 1.22
N ALA A 248 -13.24 -22.91 0.54
CA ALA A 248 -12.54 -21.78 1.13
C ALA A 248 -13.51 -20.68 1.60
N ALA A 249 -13.06 -19.89 2.60
CA ALA A 249 -13.77 -18.65 2.95
C ALA A 249 -13.72 -17.67 1.79
N THR A 250 -14.80 -16.91 1.62
CA THR A 250 -14.93 -15.89 0.56
C THR A 250 -15.05 -14.48 1.15
N ASP A 251 -14.58 -14.28 2.38
CA ASP A 251 -14.51 -12.95 2.96
C ASP A 251 -13.42 -12.13 2.24
N PRO A 252 -13.53 -10.79 2.21
CA PRO A 252 -12.63 -9.95 1.43
C PRO A 252 -11.14 -10.11 1.79
N VAL A 253 -10.80 -10.43 3.06
CA VAL A 253 -9.39 -10.61 3.43
C VAL A 253 -8.86 -11.92 2.87
N THR A 254 -9.62 -13.02 2.99
CA THR A 254 -9.22 -14.30 2.38
C THR A 254 -9.06 -14.19 0.87
N LEU A 255 -10.00 -13.53 0.19
CA LEU A 255 -9.92 -13.31 -1.26
C LEU A 255 -8.68 -12.53 -1.68
N LEU A 256 -8.24 -11.56 -0.87
CA LEU A 256 -7.00 -10.82 -1.09
C LEU A 256 -5.76 -11.68 -0.84
N CYS A 257 -5.69 -12.35 0.30
CA CYS A 257 -4.55 -13.19 0.66
C CYS A 257 -4.28 -14.26 -0.39
N GLN A 258 -5.33 -14.88 -0.92
CA GLN A 258 -5.25 -15.89 -1.99
C GLN A 258 -4.71 -15.36 -3.32
N GLN A 259 -4.58 -14.04 -3.52
CA GLN A 259 -3.96 -13.52 -4.74
C GLN A 259 -2.43 -13.68 -4.74
N CYS A 260 -1.84 -13.87 -3.55
CA CYS A 260 -0.41 -14.08 -3.34
C CYS A 260 -0.12 -15.47 -2.76
N HIS A 261 -0.98 -15.99 -1.89
CA HIS A 261 -0.88 -17.31 -1.25
C HIS A 261 -1.81 -18.30 -1.95
N ALA A 262 -1.63 -18.48 -3.25
CA ALA A 262 -2.40 -19.41 -4.07
C ALA A 262 -1.63 -20.73 -4.26
N PRO A 263 -2.34 -21.85 -4.46
CA PRO A 263 -1.70 -23.07 -4.93
C PRO A 263 -1.15 -22.86 -6.35
N ASN A 264 -0.34 -23.80 -6.83
CA ASN A 264 0.11 -23.79 -8.21
C ASN A 264 -1.04 -24.05 -9.21
N ALA A 265 -0.69 -24.16 -10.49
CA ALA A 265 -1.65 -24.34 -11.59
C ALA A 265 -2.52 -25.61 -11.49
N THR A 266 -2.18 -26.60 -10.65
CA THR A 266 -3.05 -27.77 -10.42
C THR A 266 -4.10 -27.54 -9.35
N HIS A 267 -4.08 -26.37 -8.71
CA HIS A 267 -5.02 -25.93 -7.67
C HIS A 267 -5.00 -26.80 -6.40
N GLN A 268 -3.96 -27.61 -6.21
CA GLN A 268 -3.85 -28.50 -5.06
C GLN A 268 -3.39 -27.72 -3.83
N VAL A 269 -4.13 -27.81 -2.73
CA VAL A 269 -3.77 -27.16 -1.46
C VAL A 269 -2.44 -27.70 -0.93
N GLY A 270 -1.59 -26.80 -0.44
CA GLY A 270 -0.24 -27.07 0.06
C GLY A 270 0.79 -27.32 -1.03
N SER A 271 0.49 -26.98 -2.28
CA SER A 271 1.43 -27.16 -3.39
C SER A 271 2.46 -26.03 -3.49
N GLU A 272 2.16 -24.88 -2.91
CA GLU A 272 3.04 -23.71 -2.85
C GLU A 272 2.89 -23.04 -1.47
N ASP A 273 3.04 -21.72 -1.36
CA ASP A 273 2.82 -20.97 -0.11
C ASP A 273 1.33 -20.76 0.23
N ASP A 274 0.43 -21.57 -0.33
CA ASP A 274 -0.98 -21.49 0.02
C ASP A 274 -1.22 -22.02 1.44
N ARG A 275 -1.78 -21.14 2.28
CA ARG A 275 -2.10 -21.44 3.69
C ARG A 275 -3.58 -21.76 3.88
N THR A 276 -4.16 -22.42 2.89
CA THR A 276 -5.61 -22.64 2.82
C THR A 276 -6.07 -23.57 3.95
N PRO A 277 -7.04 -23.16 4.79
CA PRO A 277 -7.60 -24.04 5.80
C PRO A 277 -8.29 -25.27 5.18
N THR A 278 -7.98 -26.46 5.70
CA THR A 278 -8.57 -27.75 5.27
C THR A 278 -9.17 -28.52 6.45
N GLY A 279 -10.00 -29.53 6.16
CA GLY A 279 -10.62 -30.37 7.18
C GLY A 279 -11.61 -29.56 8.04
N ASP A 280 -11.51 -29.68 9.37
CA ASP A 280 -12.42 -29.01 10.32
C ASP A 280 -12.37 -27.47 10.25
N PHE A 281 -11.31 -26.92 9.64
CA PHE A 281 -11.13 -25.48 9.46
C PHE A 281 -11.55 -24.99 8.07
N GLU A 282 -12.10 -25.85 7.21
CA GLU A 282 -12.69 -25.39 5.95
C GLU A 282 -13.69 -24.25 6.20
N ARG A 283 -13.72 -23.28 5.28
CA ARG A 283 -14.52 -22.04 5.36
C ARG A 283 -14.09 -21.04 6.44
N TRP A 284 -13.00 -21.30 7.18
CA TRP A 284 -12.46 -20.30 8.09
C TRP A 284 -11.70 -19.24 7.30
N SER A 285 -11.83 -17.99 7.75
CA SER A 285 -11.07 -16.88 7.17
C SER A 285 -9.59 -17.02 7.52
N CYS A 286 -8.69 -16.53 6.65
CA CYS A 286 -7.27 -16.45 6.96
C CYS A 286 -7.02 -15.74 8.30
N ILE A 287 -7.79 -14.69 8.61
CA ILE A 287 -7.62 -13.90 9.84
C ILE A 287 -8.16 -14.58 11.10
N SER A 288 -8.87 -15.69 10.96
CA SER A 288 -9.24 -16.52 12.11
C SER A 288 -8.03 -17.23 12.71
N CYS A 289 -7.05 -17.57 11.87
CA CYS A 289 -5.83 -18.26 12.25
C CYS A 289 -4.59 -17.36 12.23
N HIS A 290 -4.57 -16.29 11.45
CA HIS A 290 -3.43 -15.38 11.29
C HIS A 290 -3.74 -13.96 11.74
N SER A 291 -2.73 -13.28 12.28
CA SER A 291 -2.82 -11.85 12.62
C SER A 291 -2.65 -10.99 11.36
N ASN A 292 -3.53 -10.00 11.13
CA ASN A 292 -3.65 -9.26 9.86
C ASN A 292 -2.34 -8.72 9.25
N HIS A 293 -1.42 -8.16 10.06
CA HIS A 293 -0.22 -7.49 9.54
C HIS A 293 1.08 -8.23 9.84
N SER A 294 1.13 -9.05 10.90
CA SER A 294 2.33 -9.83 11.23
C SER A 294 2.34 -11.22 10.61
N MET A 295 1.20 -11.70 10.10
CA MET A 295 0.99 -13.04 9.55
C MET A 295 1.30 -14.20 10.51
N ARG A 296 1.65 -13.89 11.77
CA ARG A 296 1.82 -14.88 12.82
C ARG A 296 0.51 -15.56 13.13
N THR A 297 0.59 -16.85 13.43
CA THR A 297 -0.54 -17.62 13.94
C THR A 297 -1.10 -16.92 15.18
N SER A 298 -2.38 -16.61 15.16
CA SER A 298 -3.09 -15.92 16.22
C SER A 298 -3.02 -16.75 17.51
N THR A 299 -2.68 -16.10 18.61
CA THR A 299 -2.57 -16.73 19.94
C THR A 299 -3.92 -17.25 20.47
N LEU A 300 -5.05 -16.88 19.84
CA LEU A 300 -6.37 -17.42 20.13
C LEU A 300 -6.52 -18.90 19.72
N TYR A 301 -5.64 -19.40 18.84
CA TYR A 301 -5.62 -20.78 18.37
C TYR A 301 -4.17 -21.30 18.29
N ASP A 302 -3.43 -21.18 19.39
CA ASP A 302 -2.17 -21.90 19.57
C ASP A 302 -2.48 -23.37 19.98
N PRO A 303 -2.28 -24.38 19.11
CA PRO A 303 -2.49 -25.78 19.47
C PRO A 303 -1.54 -26.26 20.59
N ILE A 304 -0.45 -25.54 20.87
CA ILE A 304 0.48 -25.84 21.96
C ILE A 304 -0.13 -25.45 23.31
N LYS A 305 -0.91 -24.35 23.40
CA LYS A 305 -1.62 -23.99 24.63
C LYS A 305 -2.80 -24.91 24.96
N LYS A 306 -3.48 -25.46 23.95
CA LYS A 306 -4.53 -26.49 24.18
C LYS A 306 -3.97 -27.79 24.77
N ARG A 307 -2.71 -28.14 24.52
CA ARG A 307 -2.06 -29.32 25.15
C ARG A 307 -1.70 -29.10 26.62
N ASN A 308 -1.54 -27.85 27.07
CA ASN A 308 -1.06 -27.52 28.41
C ASN A 308 -2.14 -26.96 29.36
N GLY A 309 -3.42 -27.01 28.99
CA GLY A 309 -4.53 -26.76 29.92
C GLY A 309 -4.58 -25.36 30.54
N VAL A 310 -4.01 -24.34 29.89
CA VAL A 310 -4.08 -22.97 30.41
C VAL A 310 -5.38 -22.33 29.95
N GLU A 311 -6.32 -22.14 30.88
CA GLU A 311 -7.61 -21.48 30.65
C GLU A 311 -7.44 -20.04 30.12
N ASN A 312 -8.35 -19.67 29.22
CA ASN A 312 -8.43 -18.36 28.59
C ASN A 312 -8.87 -17.29 29.61
N PRO A 313 -8.10 -16.22 29.87
CA PRO A 313 -8.44 -15.20 30.87
C PRO A 313 -9.56 -14.23 30.44
N HIS A 314 -10.15 -14.38 29.25
CA HIS A 314 -11.24 -13.52 28.77
C HIS A 314 -12.58 -14.24 28.66
N ARG A 315 -13.02 -14.82 29.79
CA ARG A 315 -14.42 -15.13 30.04
C ARG A 315 -14.98 -14.15 31.07
N GLN A 316 -15.38 -12.97 30.59
CA GLN A 316 -16.39 -12.11 31.19
C GLN A 316 -17.24 -11.52 30.07
#